data_AF-A0A5S9IMK6-F1
#
_entry.id   AF-A0A5S9IMK6-F1
#
_cell.length_a   1.000
_cell.length_b   1.000
_cell.length_c   1.000
_cell.angle_alpha   90.00
_cell.angle_beta   90.00
_cell.angle_gamma   90.00
#
_symmetry.space_group_name_H-M   'P 1'
#
loop_
_entity.id
_entity.type
_entity.pdbx_description
1 polymer ?
#
loop_
_entity_poly.entity_id
_entity_poly.type
_entity_poly.pdbx_seq_one_letter_code
_entity_poly.pdbx_strand_id
1 'polypeptide(L)'
;MIGAPSEIYLFLNQEDRELALQVDNFKYYQVICSLKNNFDNFMTYDMMGAEILIKAIYKFQDLDFEMKMKTGKYGDHIDRLLGDLDSLLQNKRIRPNEDRSALVFLDLQGKKLDVSCLSKGEVKQLAVYIWLKYIVSENSIVLIDELETHLHPDWQSDIPKNLEKWGPSNQYIISTHSYDLCDSLPPSNIKELGVKLRSSKKGD
;
A
#
# COMPACT_ATOMS: atom_id res chain seq x y z
N MET A 1 6.60 4.31 -28.44
CA MET A 1 6.69 3.67 -27.10
C MET A 1 5.24 3.55 -26.63
N ILE A 2 4.63 2.39 -26.80
CA ILE A 2 3.28 2.14 -26.28
C ILE A 2 3.51 1.90 -24.79
N GLY A 3 3.06 2.82 -23.94
CA GLY A 3 3.15 2.64 -22.49
C GLY A 3 2.48 1.33 -22.08
N ALA A 4 2.99 0.68 -21.03
CA ALA A 4 2.35 -0.50 -20.48
C ALA A 4 0.86 -0.20 -20.25
N PRO A 5 -0.06 -1.09 -20.66
CA PRO A 5 -1.46 -0.94 -20.28
C PRO A 5 -1.53 -0.91 -18.76
N SER A 6 -2.38 -0.05 -18.19
CA SER A 6 -2.48 0.09 -16.73
C SER A 6 -2.71 -1.28 -16.09
N GLU A 7 -1.97 -1.57 -15.02
CA GLU A 7 -1.81 -2.90 -14.40
C GLU A 7 -3.14 -3.59 -14.07
N ILE A 8 -4.15 -2.80 -13.73
CA ILE A 8 -5.49 -3.25 -13.35
C ILE A 8 -6.21 -3.96 -14.51
N TYR A 9 -5.94 -3.56 -15.76
CA TYR A 9 -6.60 -4.14 -16.93
C TYR A 9 -6.20 -5.60 -17.18
N LEU A 10 -5.07 -6.06 -16.64
CA LEU A 10 -4.61 -7.44 -16.81
C LEU A 10 -5.59 -8.46 -16.20
N PHE A 11 -6.25 -8.11 -15.10
CA PHE A 11 -7.19 -8.97 -14.38
C PHE A 11 -8.63 -8.86 -14.90
N LEU A 12 -8.88 -7.97 -15.86
CA LEU A 12 -10.19 -7.73 -16.46
C LEU A 12 -10.43 -8.64 -17.66
N ASN A 13 -11.69 -9.05 -17.84
CA ASN A 13 -12.14 -9.63 -19.11
C ASN A 13 -12.19 -8.55 -20.21
N GLN A 14 -12.40 -8.95 -21.46
CA GLN A 14 -12.31 -8.02 -22.59
C GLN A 14 -13.37 -6.90 -22.53
N GLU A 15 -14.60 -7.21 -22.13
CA GLU A 15 -15.68 -6.22 -22.00
C GLU A 15 -15.36 -5.18 -20.92
N ASP A 16 -14.87 -5.62 -19.76
CA ASP A 16 -14.50 -4.73 -18.64
C ASP A 16 -13.31 -3.83 -18.99
N ARG A 17 -12.37 -4.30 -19.81
CA ARG A 17 -11.25 -3.48 -20.31
C ARG A 17 -11.75 -2.36 -21.22
N GLU A 18 -12.62 -2.69 -22.16
CA GLU A 18 -13.20 -1.70 -23.07
C GLU A 18 -14.08 -0.69 -22.32
N LEU A 19 -14.75 -1.12 -21.25
CA LEU A 19 -15.55 -0.26 -20.39
C LEU A 19 -14.70 0.70 -19.54
N ALA A 20 -13.61 0.22 -18.92
CA ALA A 20 -12.75 1.03 -18.07
C ALA A 20 -11.88 2.03 -18.87
N LEU A 21 -11.67 1.79 -20.18
CA LEU A 21 -11.02 2.74 -21.09
C LEU A 21 -11.94 3.90 -21.53
N GLN A 22 -13.25 3.86 -21.21
CA GLN A 22 -14.14 4.99 -21.46
C GLN A 22 -13.83 6.11 -20.45
N VAL A 23 -13.84 7.37 -20.91
CA VAL A 23 -13.36 8.59 -20.22
C VAL A 23 -14.09 8.92 -18.91
N ASP A 24 -14.99 8.06 -18.43
CA ASP A 24 -15.77 8.26 -17.23
C ASP A 24 -15.15 7.52 -16.02
N ASN A 25 -14.55 8.29 -15.11
CA ASN A 25 -13.95 7.78 -13.86
C ASN A 25 -14.93 6.90 -13.05
N PHE A 26 -16.24 7.14 -13.16
CA PHE A 26 -17.24 6.35 -12.44
C PHE A 26 -17.25 4.87 -12.89
N LYS A 27 -17.07 4.61 -14.18
CA LYS A 27 -17.04 3.24 -14.72
C LYS A 27 -15.78 2.49 -14.31
N TYR A 28 -14.64 3.18 -14.26
CA TYR A 28 -13.40 2.63 -13.71
C TYR A 28 -13.60 2.16 -12.26
N TYR A 29 -14.21 2.97 -11.39
CA TYR A 29 -14.47 2.57 -10.00
C TYR A 29 -15.40 1.36 -9.88
N GLN A 30 -16.44 1.26 -10.73
CA GLN A 30 -17.32 0.09 -10.74
C GLN A 30 -16.57 -1.21 -11.09
N VAL A 31 -15.63 -1.12 -12.01
CA VAL A 31 -14.77 -2.24 -12.42
C VAL A 31 -13.82 -2.65 -11.28
N ILE A 32 -13.20 -1.70 -10.58
CA ILE A 32 -12.40 -1.99 -9.38
C ILE A 32 -13.23 -2.68 -8.29
N CYS A 33 -14.43 -2.16 -8.02
CA CYS A 33 -15.33 -2.77 -7.03
C CYS A 33 -15.72 -4.20 -7.42
N SER A 34 -15.95 -4.46 -8.70
CA SER A 34 -16.27 -5.80 -9.20
C SER A 34 -15.09 -6.77 -9.05
N LEU A 35 -13.88 -6.32 -9.35
CA LEU A 35 -12.66 -7.10 -9.10
C LEU A 35 -12.47 -7.44 -7.62
N LYS A 36 -12.70 -6.48 -6.72
CA LYS A 36 -12.61 -6.70 -5.26
C LYS A 36 -13.60 -7.75 -4.76
N ASN A 37 -14.78 -7.84 -5.37
CA ASN A 37 -15.77 -8.87 -5.01
C ASN A 37 -15.39 -10.26 -5.55
N ASN A 38 -14.67 -10.32 -6.67
CA ASN A 38 -14.30 -11.58 -7.32
C ASN A 38 -12.98 -12.16 -6.79
N PHE A 39 -12.09 -11.31 -6.29
CA PHE A 39 -10.78 -11.70 -5.78
C PHE A 39 -10.64 -11.29 -4.32
N ASP A 40 -10.81 -12.26 -3.42
CA ASP A 40 -10.46 -12.10 -2.02
C ASP A 40 -8.98 -11.70 -1.93
N ASN A 41 -8.70 -10.52 -1.35
CA ASN A 41 -7.37 -9.89 -1.20
C ASN A 41 -6.81 -9.12 -2.41
N PHE A 42 -7.62 -8.80 -3.42
CA PHE A 42 -7.23 -7.82 -4.45
C PHE A 42 -7.29 -6.39 -3.89
N MET A 43 -6.17 -5.67 -3.97
CA MET A 43 -6.04 -4.33 -3.41
C MET A 43 -5.48 -3.33 -4.44
N THR A 44 -6.11 -2.18 -4.53
CA THR A 44 -5.65 -1.02 -5.30
C THR A 44 -5.28 0.10 -4.32
N TYR A 45 -4.21 0.84 -4.62
CA TYR A 45 -3.68 1.87 -3.70
C TYR A 45 -4.58 3.11 -3.55
N ASP A 46 -5.68 3.20 -4.32
CA ASP A 46 -6.69 4.25 -4.24
C ASP A 46 -7.51 4.20 -2.93
N MET A 47 -7.47 3.06 -2.22
CA MET A 47 -8.21 2.86 -1.00
C MET A 47 -7.30 3.08 0.22
N MET A 48 -7.46 4.23 0.88
CA MET A 48 -6.98 4.39 2.24
C MET A 48 -7.75 3.46 3.16
N GLY A 49 -7.06 2.52 3.80
CA GLY A 49 -7.61 1.67 4.87
C GLY A 49 -7.85 2.44 6.17
N ALA A 50 -8.34 3.67 6.12
CA ALA A 50 -8.51 4.55 7.28
C ALA A 50 -9.34 3.87 8.38
N GLU A 51 -10.42 3.18 8.00
CA GLU A 51 -11.24 2.40 8.93
C GLU A 51 -10.43 1.27 9.63
N ILE A 52 -9.61 0.53 8.88
CA ILE A 52 -8.74 -0.52 9.41
C ILE A 52 -7.72 0.08 10.37
N LEU A 53 -7.14 1.22 10.01
CA LEU A 53 -6.15 1.90 10.84
C LEU A 53 -6.77 2.42 12.14
N ILE A 54 -7.96 3.01 12.06
CA ILE A 54 -8.74 3.46 13.22
C ILE A 54 -9.05 2.28 14.14
N LYS A 55 -9.54 1.15 13.59
CA LYS A 55 -9.77 -0.09 14.34
C LYS A 55 -8.50 -0.61 15.01
N ALA A 56 -7.37 -0.58 14.31
CA ALA A 56 -6.08 -0.99 14.86
C ALA A 56 -5.64 -0.09 16.03
N ILE A 57 -5.73 1.23 15.87
CA ILE A 57 -5.39 2.21 16.92
C ILE A 57 -6.19 1.93 18.20
N TYR A 58 -7.51 1.69 18.10
CA TYR A 58 -8.33 1.39 19.28
C TYR A 58 -8.01 0.03 19.89
N LYS A 59 -7.78 -0.99 19.06
CA LYS A 59 -7.35 -2.30 19.57
C LYS A 59 -6.08 -2.18 20.42
N PHE A 60 -5.08 -1.43 19.97
CA PHE A 60 -3.84 -1.24 20.74
C PHE A 60 -4.04 -0.34 21.97
N GLN A 61 -4.90 0.67 21.88
CA GLN A 61 -5.30 1.47 23.04
C GLN A 61 -5.93 0.62 24.14
N ASP A 62 -6.83 -0.30 23.77
CA ASP A 62 -7.49 -1.20 24.71
C ASP A 62 -6.48 -2.15 25.37
N LEU A 63 -5.52 -2.68 24.61
CA LEU A 63 -4.43 -3.51 25.14
C LEU A 63 -3.56 -2.74 26.17
N ASP A 64 -3.18 -1.50 25.86
CA ASP A 64 -2.39 -0.69 26.79
C ASP A 64 -3.17 -0.34 28.06
N PHE A 65 -4.48 -0.12 27.93
CA PHE A 65 -5.37 0.08 29.07
C PHE A 65 -5.49 -1.18 29.94
N GLU A 66 -5.65 -2.36 29.34
CA GLU A 66 -5.66 -3.62 30.07
C GLU A 66 -4.35 -3.86 30.84
N MET A 67 -3.21 -3.55 30.23
CA MET A 67 -1.91 -3.64 30.91
C MET A 67 -1.85 -2.71 32.12
N LYS A 68 -2.38 -1.49 32.01
CA LYS A 68 -2.47 -0.56 33.14
C LYS A 68 -3.33 -1.14 34.26
N MET A 69 -4.47 -1.73 33.93
CA MET A 69 -5.34 -2.35 34.93
C MET A 69 -4.66 -3.52 35.66
N LYS A 70 -3.80 -4.28 34.97
CA LYS A 70 -3.09 -5.45 35.52
C LYS A 70 -1.81 -5.08 36.28
N THR A 71 -1.07 -4.06 35.83
CA THR A 71 0.31 -3.78 36.29
C THR A 71 0.50 -2.40 36.92
N GLY A 72 -0.50 -1.53 36.83
CA GLY A 72 -0.42 -0.12 37.24
C GLY A 72 0.31 0.79 36.23
N LYS A 73 0.88 0.24 35.15
CA LYS A 73 1.60 0.98 34.11
C LYS A 73 0.94 0.78 32.74
N TYR A 74 0.83 1.85 31.95
CA TYR A 74 0.41 1.71 30.56
C TYR A 74 1.44 0.91 29.76
N GLY A 75 0.94 0.12 28.80
CA GLY A 75 1.77 -0.42 27.73
C GLY A 75 2.18 0.67 26.73
N ASP A 76 3.00 0.28 25.75
CA ASP A 76 3.57 1.14 24.72
C ASP A 76 3.10 0.77 23.30
N HIS A 77 2.04 -0.05 23.16
CA HIS A 77 1.62 -0.58 21.87
C HIS A 77 1.10 0.53 20.95
N ILE A 78 0.31 1.46 21.48
CA ILE A 78 -0.20 2.61 20.73
C ILE A 78 0.95 3.53 20.32
N ASP A 79 1.91 3.78 21.22
CA ASP A 79 3.05 4.66 20.95
C ASP A 79 3.93 4.07 19.84
N ARG A 80 4.14 2.75 19.85
CA ARG A 80 4.86 2.04 18.78
C ARG A 80 4.12 2.13 17.45
N LEU A 81 2.79 1.90 17.42
CA LEU A 81 2.01 2.02 16.19
C LEU A 81 2.04 3.45 15.64
N LEU A 82 1.80 4.45 16.49
CA LEU A 82 1.82 5.85 16.06
C LEU A 82 3.22 6.28 15.60
N GLY A 83 4.28 5.76 16.25
CA GLY A 83 5.66 5.98 15.82
C GLY A 83 5.96 5.37 14.46
N ASP A 84 5.51 4.13 14.20
CA ASP A 84 5.63 3.50 12.89
C ASP A 84 4.88 4.31 11.83
N LEU A 85 3.64 4.74 12.10
CA LEU A 85 2.84 5.56 11.18
C LEU A 85 3.46 6.93 10.90
N ASP A 86 3.96 7.61 11.93
CA ASP A 86 4.63 8.90 11.79
C ASP A 86 5.93 8.75 10.97
N SER A 87 6.62 7.60 11.06
CA SER A 87 7.84 7.33 10.27
C SER A 87 7.58 7.15 8.77
N LEU A 88 6.35 6.82 8.37
CA LEU A 88 5.94 6.73 6.95
C LEU A 88 5.67 8.10 6.32
N LEU A 89 5.58 9.16 7.14
CA LEU A 89 5.27 10.50 6.69
C LEU A 89 6.45 11.46 6.88
N GLN A 90 6.63 12.37 5.93
CA GLN A 90 7.67 13.40 6.05
C GLN A 90 7.12 14.62 6.78
N ASN A 91 7.64 14.86 7.99
CA ASN A 91 7.31 16.03 8.83
C ASN A 91 5.81 16.14 9.16
N LYS A 92 5.10 15.01 9.21
CA LYS A 92 3.67 14.96 9.52
C LYS A 92 3.40 13.84 10.51
N ARG A 93 2.24 13.90 11.15
CA ARG A 93 1.77 12.91 12.12
C ARG A 93 0.34 12.49 11.82
N ILE A 94 0.01 11.23 12.10
CA ILE A 94 -1.35 10.70 11.94
C ILE A 94 -1.96 10.45 13.31
N ARG A 95 -3.13 11.02 13.58
CA ARG A 95 -3.86 10.76 14.84
C ARG A 95 -5.35 10.50 14.53
N PRO A 96 -6.08 9.77 15.38
CA PRO A 96 -7.53 9.76 15.31
C PRO A 96 -8.09 11.13 15.72
N ASN A 97 -9.24 11.52 15.17
CA ASN A 97 -10.02 12.64 15.68
C ASN A 97 -10.66 12.32 17.04
N GLU A 98 -11.19 13.35 17.71
CA GLU A 98 -11.77 13.26 19.06
C GLU A 98 -12.94 12.26 19.13
N ASP A 99 -13.79 12.27 18.11
CA ASP A 99 -14.98 11.42 17.97
C ASP A 99 -14.68 10.05 17.34
N ARG A 100 -13.41 9.73 17.09
CA ARG A 100 -12.95 8.42 16.65
C ARG A 100 -13.46 7.94 15.29
N SER A 101 -13.99 8.85 14.49
CA SER A 101 -14.62 8.56 13.20
C SER A 101 -13.67 8.70 12.00
N ALA A 102 -12.55 9.41 12.16
CA ALA A 102 -11.61 9.70 11.08
C ALA A 102 -10.16 9.87 11.56
N LEU A 103 -9.24 9.79 10.61
CA LEU A 103 -7.84 10.17 10.83
C LEU A 103 -7.65 11.66 10.52
N VAL A 104 -6.84 12.32 11.34
CA VAL A 104 -6.35 13.68 11.13
C VAL A 104 -4.86 13.67 10.94
N PHE A 105 -4.40 14.47 9.98
CA PHE A 105 -2.98 14.68 9.71
C PHE A 105 -2.57 16.00 10.35
N LEU A 106 -1.43 16.00 11.02
CA LEU A 106 -0.89 17.16 11.72
C LEU A 106 0.52 17.45 11.21
N ASP A 107 0.93 18.71 11.18
CA ASP A 107 2.34 19.06 11.05
C ASP A 107 3.10 18.85 12.38
N LEU A 108 4.41 19.12 12.37
CA LEU A 108 5.25 19.02 13.57
C LEU A 108 4.88 20.00 14.69
N GLN A 109 4.12 21.06 14.36
CA GLN A 109 3.65 22.08 15.30
C GLN A 109 2.24 21.75 15.84
N GLY A 110 1.63 20.66 15.38
CA GLY A 110 0.29 20.23 15.78
C GLY A 110 -0.84 20.89 14.98
N LYS A 111 -0.55 21.61 13.91
CA LYS A 111 -1.58 22.21 13.05
C LYS A 111 -2.19 21.13 12.15
N LYS A 112 -3.52 21.10 12.10
CA LYS A 112 -4.27 20.21 11.21
C LYS A 112 -3.96 20.52 9.74
N LEU A 113 -3.66 19.47 8.98
CA LEU A 113 -3.40 19.49 7.55
C LEU A 113 -4.61 18.95 6.79
N ASP A 114 -4.80 19.49 5.59
CA ASP A 114 -5.73 18.92 4.62
C ASP A 114 -5.13 17.66 3.99
N VAL A 115 -5.96 16.71 3.57
CA VAL A 115 -5.50 15.46 2.94
C VAL A 115 -4.74 15.73 1.65
N SER A 116 -5.06 16.82 0.94
CA SER A 116 -4.32 17.26 -0.25
C SER A 116 -2.87 17.65 0.02
N CYS A 117 -2.47 17.87 1.29
CA CYS A 117 -1.09 18.11 1.69
C CYS A 117 -0.25 16.84 1.79
N LEU A 118 -0.86 15.66 1.64
CA LEU A 118 -0.14 14.39 1.57
C LEU A 118 0.38 14.16 0.15
N SER A 119 1.65 13.80 0.04
CA SER A 119 2.18 13.33 -1.24
C SER A 119 1.54 12.00 -1.61
N LYS A 120 1.40 11.74 -2.93
CA LYS A 120 0.91 10.44 -3.42
C LYS A 120 1.76 9.28 -2.88
N GLY A 121 3.08 9.49 -2.74
CA GLY A 121 3.98 8.49 -2.18
C GLY A 121 3.71 8.19 -0.69
N GLU A 122 3.42 9.21 0.13
CA GLU A 122 3.02 9.01 1.54
C GLU A 122 1.71 8.21 1.66
N VAL A 123 0.72 8.54 0.84
CA VAL A 123 -0.55 7.80 0.80
C VAL A 123 -0.31 6.35 0.40
N LYS A 124 0.55 6.11 -0.62
CA LYS A 124 0.90 4.76 -1.07
C LYS A 124 1.63 3.97 0.03
N GLN A 125 2.63 4.55 0.70
CA GLN A 125 3.33 3.89 1.80
C GLN A 125 2.39 3.50 2.93
N LEU A 126 1.49 4.40 3.31
CA LEU A 126 0.49 4.13 4.34
C LEU A 126 -0.43 2.97 3.92
N ALA A 127 -0.92 2.97 2.67
CA ALA A 127 -1.78 1.92 2.16
C ALA A 127 -1.08 0.55 2.16
N VAL A 128 0.17 0.48 1.68
CA VAL A 128 0.98 -0.75 1.65
C VAL A 128 1.26 -1.26 3.07
N TYR A 129 1.63 -0.37 3.99
CA TYR A 129 1.83 -0.71 5.39
C TYR A 129 0.57 -1.32 6.00
N ILE A 130 -0.59 -0.69 5.82
CA ILE A 130 -1.87 -1.16 6.35
C ILE A 130 -2.21 -2.54 5.78
N TRP A 131 -2.08 -2.68 4.46
CA TRP A 131 -2.40 -3.91 3.77
C TRP A 131 -1.53 -5.06 4.28
N LEU A 132 -0.21 -4.88 4.37
CA LEU A 132 0.70 -5.92 4.82
C LEU A 132 0.55 -6.27 6.30
N LYS A 133 0.35 -5.28 7.18
CA LYS A 133 0.26 -5.51 8.62
C LYS A 133 -1.08 -6.06 9.09
N TYR A 134 -2.17 -5.70 8.42
CA TYR A 134 -3.52 -5.94 8.94
C TYR A 134 -4.43 -6.73 8.02
N ILE A 135 -4.10 -6.87 6.74
CA ILE A 135 -4.94 -7.57 5.75
C ILE A 135 -4.26 -8.86 5.30
N VAL A 136 -2.98 -8.79 4.92
CA VAL A 136 -2.24 -9.95 4.44
C VAL A 136 -1.96 -10.92 5.59
N SER A 137 -2.28 -12.19 5.37
CA SER A 137 -2.01 -13.27 6.33
C SER A 137 -0.52 -13.62 6.35
N GLU A 138 -0.02 -14.07 7.50
CA GLU A 138 1.34 -14.58 7.63
C GLU A 138 1.58 -15.83 6.75
N ASN A 139 2.83 -16.04 6.34
CA ASN A 139 3.24 -17.17 5.48
C ASN A 139 2.57 -17.20 4.10
N SER A 140 2.30 -16.03 3.54
CA SER A 140 1.68 -15.87 2.21
C SER A 140 2.71 -15.59 1.12
N ILE A 141 2.37 -15.92 -0.13
CA ILE A 141 3.05 -15.41 -1.32
C ILE A 141 2.31 -14.14 -1.76
N VAL A 142 3.03 -13.03 -1.80
CA VAL A 142 2.49 -11.70 -2.13
C VAL A 142 3.05 -11.25 -3.46
N LEU A 143 2.17 -11.08 -4.45
CA LEU A 143 2.51 -10.57 -5.78
C LEU A 143 2.23 -9.06 -5.81
N ILE A 144 3.20 -8.26 -6.22
CA ILE A 144 3.09 -6.81 -6.28
C ILE A 144 3.60 -6.32 -7.63
N ASP A 145 2.81 -5.49 -8.30
CA ASP A 145 3.21 -4.82 -9.54
C ASP A 145 3.53 -3.34 -9.25
N GLU A 146 4.55 -2.83 -9.94
CA GLU A 146 5.14 -1.48 -9.86
C GLU A 146 4.99 -0.78 -8.49
N LEU A 147 5.49 -1.43 -7.45
CA LEU A 147 5.41 -0.90 -6.08
C LEU A 147 6.14 0.46 -5.96
N GLU A 148 7.15 0.71 -6.79
CA GLU A 148 7.90 1.97 -6.87
C GLU A 148 7.06 3.16 -7.34
N THR A 149 5.96 2.93 -8.05
CA THR A 149 5.30 3.99 -8.81
C THR A 149 4.83 5.12 -7.88
N HIS A 150 5.21 6.37 -8.20
CA HIS A 150 5.03 7.59 -7.39
C HIS A 150 5.87 7.70 -6.09
N LEU A 151 6.84 6.82 -5.85
CA LEU A 151 7.76 6.93 -4.71
C LEU A 151 9.04 7.69 -5.07
N HIS A 152 9.60 8.41 -4.10
CA HIS A 152 10.94 9.02 -4.22
C HIS A 152 12.01 7.92 -4.34
N PRO A 153 13.11 8.11 -5.11
CA PRO A 153 14.17 7.11 -5.28
C PRO A 153 14.66 6.48 -3.96
N ASP A 154 14.92 7.29 -2.92
CA ASP A 154 15.31 6.79 -1.59
C ASP A 154 14.30 5.78 -1.03
N TRP A 155 13.00 6.03 -1.23
CA TRP A 155 11.95 5.12 -0.79
C TRP A 155 11.82 3.88 -1.65
N GLN A 156 12.19 3.96 -2.93
CA GLN A 156 12.24 2.79 -3.81
C GLN A 156 13.32 1.83 -3.33
N SER A 157 14.50 2.34 -2.96
CA SER A 157 15.58 1.52 -2.39
C SER A 157 15.23 0.93 -1.01
N ASP A 158 14.37 1.59 -0.23
CA ASP A 158 13.92 1.09 1.07
C ASP A 158 12.79 0.04 0.98
N ILE A 159 12.18 -0.20 -0.20
CA ILE A 159 11.07 -1.14 -0.36
C ILE A 159 11.41 -2.53 0.22
N PRO A 160 12.52 -3.21 -0.12
CA PRO A 160 12.76 -4.57 0.36
C PRO A 160 12.81 -4.64 1.89
N LYS A 161 13.53 -3.70 2.50
CA LYS A 161 13.65 -3.57 3.96
C LYS A 161 12.30 -3.30 4.62
N ASN A 162 11.47 -2.46 4.00
CA ASN A 162 10.14 -2.17 4.50
C ASN A 162 9.22 -3.39 4.42
N LEU A 163 9.25 -4.15 3.33
CA LEU A 163 8.48 -5.39 3.19
C LEU A 163 8.89 -6.43 4.24
N GLU A 164 10.19 -6.62 4.44
CA GLU A 164 10.72 -7.50 5.50
C GLU A 164 10.29 -7.04 6.90
N LYS A 165 10.31 -5.73 7.18
CA LYS A 165 9.85 -5.17 8.47
C LYS A 165 8.33 -5.35 8.65
N TRP A 166 7.56 -5.17 7.57
CA TRP A 166 6.11 -5.09 7.66
C TRP A 166 5.43 -6.46 7.64
N GLY A 167 5.93 -7.43 6.86
CA GLY A 167 5.43 -8.79 6.83
C GLY A 167 6.56 -9.82 6.73
N PRO A 168 7.35 -10.02 7.79
CA PRO A 168 8.58 -10.83 7.75
C PRO A 168 8.39 -12.30 7.40
N SER A 169 7.19 -12.85 7.59
CA SER A 169 6.88 -14.25 7.30
C SER A 169 6.46 -14.50 5.85
N ASN A 170 6.34 -13.46 5.03
CA ASN A 170 5.81 -13.56 3.67
C ASN A 170 6.91 -13.63 2.61
N GLN A 171 6.61 -14.30 1.50
CA GLN A 171 7.43 -14.26 0.30
C GLN A 171 6.88 -13.20 -0.67
N TYR A 172 7.73 -12.29 -1.11
CA TYR A 172 7.36 -11.22 -2.03
C TYR A 172 7.89 -11.50 -3.44
N ILE A 173 7.03 -11.37 -4.45
CA ILE A 173 7.42 -11.37 -5.86
C ILE A 173 6.95 -10.05 -6.45
N ILE A 174 7.92 -9.24 -6.89
CA ILE A 174 7.67 -7.87 -7.34
C ILE A 174 8.07 -7.75 -8.81
N SER A 175 7.17 -7.22 -9.63
CA SER A 175 7.52 -6.69 -10.95
C SER A 175 7.81 -5.20 -10.83
N THR A 176 8.88 -4.76 -11.48
CA THR A 176 9.37 -3.39 -11.36
C THR A 176 10.17 -2.98 -12.60
N HIS A 177 10.15 -1.68 -12.88
CA HIS A 177 11.04 -1.02 -13.80
C HIS A 177 12.06 -0.11 -13.08
N SER A 178 11.99 -0.02 -11.75
CA SER A 178 12.90 0.79 -10.94
C SER A 178 14.29 0.18 -10.87
N TYR A 179 15.27 0.96 -11.34
CA TYR A 179 16.68 0.64 -11.13
C TYR A 179 17.06 0.71 -9.65
N ASP A 180 16.58 1.73 -8.92
CA ASP A 180 16.88 1.93 -7.48
C ASP A 180 16.37 0.78 -6.60
N LEU A 181 15.21 0.19 -6.95
CA LEU A 181 14.70 -1.02 -6.30
C LEU A 181 15.55 -2.24 -6.65
N CYS A 182 15.89 -2.42 -7.92
CA CYS A 182 16.72 -3.56 -8.33
C CYS A 182 18.11 -3.51 -7.68
N ASP A 183 18.75 -2.34 -7.63
CA ASP A 183 20.08 -2.16 -7.06
C ASP A 183 20.11 -2.40 -5.53
N SER A 184 18.96 -2.22 -4.86
CA SER A 184 18.82 -2.50 -3.42
C SER A 184 18.74 -4.00 -3.08
N LEU A 185 18.65 -4.89 -4.07
CA LEU A 185 18.49 -6.34 -3.90
C LEU A 185 19.75 -7.11 -4.28
N PRO A 186 20.02 -8.27 -3.64
CA PRO A 186 21.11 -9.14 -4.08
C PRO A 186 20.79 -9.70 -5.47
N PRO A 187 21.78 -9.90 -6.36
CA PRO A 187 21.56 -10.40 -7.72
C PRO A 187 20.80 -11.73 -7.80
N SER A 188 20.88 -12.58 -6.77
CA SER A 188 20.14 -13.85 -6.68
C SER A 188 18.62 -13.67 -6.63
N ASN A 189 18.14 -12.50 -6.22
CA ASN A 189 16.73 -12.19 -6.05
C ASN A 189 16.15 -11.42 -7.25
N ILE A 190 16.97 -11.15 -8.27
CA ILE A 190 16.59 -10.37 -9.44
C ILE A 190 16.47 -11.32 -10.63
N LYS A 191 15.32 -11.28 -11.30
CA LYS A 191 15.10 -12.00 -12.54
C LYS A 191 14.77 -11.03 -13.67
N GLU A 192 15.76 -10.79 -14.54
CA GLU A 192 15.51 -10.06 -15.78
C GLU A 192 14.65 -10.90 -16.73
N LEU A 193 13.58 -10.30 -17.24
CA LEU A 193 12.68 -10.90 -18.22
C LEU A 193 13.03 -10.36 -19.61
N GLY A 194 13.37 -11.26 -20.54
CA GLY A 194 13.61 -10.88 -21.92
C GLY A 194 12.35 -10.36 -22.60
N VAL A 195 12.47 -9.29 -23.38
CA VAL A 195 11.36 -8.71 -24.13
C VAL A 195 10.94 -9.66 -25.26
N LYS A 196 9.84 -10.40 -25.07
CA LYS A 196 9.19 -11.14 -26.16
C LYS A 196 8.21 -10.21 -26.88
N LEU A 197 8.68 -9.54 -27.93
CA LEU A 197 7.77 -8.91 -28.88
C LEU A 197 6.89 -10.01 -29.50
N ARG A 198 5.58 -10.00 -29.24
CA ARG A 198 4.64 -10.85 -29.97
C ARG A 198 4.76 -10.47 -31.45
N SER A 199 5.36 -11.34 -32.26
CA SER A 199 5.35 -11.18 -33.71
C SER A 199 3.89 -11.05 -34.15
N SER A 200 3.54 -9.93 -34.78
CA SER A 200 2.27 -9.82 -35.48
C SER A 200 2.18 -11.00 -36.43
N LYS A 201 1.15 -11.83 -36.28
CA LYS A 201 0.76 -12.73 -37.37
C LYS A 201 0.45 -11.83 -38.56
N LYS A 202 1.37 -11.76 -39.54
CA LYS A 202 0.97 -11.42 -40.91
C LYS A 202 0.02 -12.54 -41.31
N GLY A 203 -1.26 -12.21 -41.45
CA GLY A 203 -2.19 -13.07 -42.15
C GLY A 203 -1.79 -13.10 -43.61
N ASP A 204 -1.61 -14.32 -44.13
CA ASP A 204 -1.70 -14.64 -45.55
C ASP A 204 -3.16 -14.53 -46.01
#